data_AF-A0A954G8B1-F1
#
_entry.id   AF-A0A954G8B1-F1
#
_cell.length_a   1.000
_cell.length_b   1.000
_cell.length_c   1.000
_cell.angle_alpha   90.00
_cell.angle_beta   90.00
_cell.angle_gamma   90.00
#
_symmetry.space_group_name_H-M   'P 1'
#
loop_
_entity.id
_entity.type
_entity.pdbx_description
1 polymer ?
#
loop_
_entity_poly.entity_id
_entity_poly.type
_entity_poly.pdbx_seq_one_letter_code
_entity_poly.pdbx_strand_id
1 'polypeptide(L)'
;SRAQGHYVIGASAATQQAQEAAQLKHGLLTYTLLAGMKAVKDGPLVGQNVISSDKIVNVRDWFGYAQDKVPLLTKLYFGEEQFIEFTGCGESFPVLPLPEE
;
A
#
# COMPACT_ATOMS: atom_id res chain seq x y z
N SER A 1 -4.55 -7.95 23.97
CA SER A 1 -3.11 -7.72 23.72
C SER A 1 -2.97 -6.82 22.50
N ARG A 2 -2.08 -5.83 22.51
CA ARG A 2 -1.90 -4.81 21.43
C ARG A 2 -1.39 -5.38 20.09
N ALA A 3 -1.17 -6.69 20.02
CA ALA A 3 -0.72 -7.42 18.83
C ALA A 3 -1.64 -8.61 18.50
N GLN A 4 -2.92 -8.55 18.88
CA GLN A 4 -3.92 -9.56 18.51
C GLN A 4 -4.81 -9.03 17.40
N GLY A 5 -4.77 -9.70 16.25
CA GLY A 5 -5.61 -9.37 15.12
C GLY A 5 -5.15 -10.06 13.85
N HIS A 6 -5.96 -9.93 12.81
CA HIS A 6 -5.61 -10.29 11.44
C HIS A 6 -6.06 -9.17 10.52
N TYR A 7 -5.26 -8.91 9.49
CA TYR A 7 -5.58 -7.96 8.44
C TYR A 7 -5.31 -8.67 7.11
N VAL A 8 -6.28 -8.62 6.20
CA VAL A 8 -6.23 -9.23 4.88
C VAL A 8 -6.39 -8.12 3.86
N ILE A 9 -5.53 -8.09 2.85
CA ILE A 9 -5.58 -7.14 1.74
C ILE A 9 -5.65 -7.92 0.42
N GLY A 10 -6.64 -7.58 -0.40
CA GLY A 10 -6.83 -8.06 -1.77
C GLY A 10 -6.28 -7.05 -2.76
N ALA A 11 -5.57 -7.54 -3.77
CA ALA A 11 -4.95 -6.70 -4.80
C ALA A 11 -5.99 -5.96 -5.67
N SER A 12 -7.21 -6.48 -5.78
CA SER A 12 -8.31 -5.86 -6.49
C SER A 12 -9.62 -6.11 -5.74
N ALA A 13 -10.62 -5.26 -6.01
CA ALA A 13 -12.00 -5.52 -5.65
C ALA A 13 -12.51 -6.81 -6.31
N ALA A 14 -13.54 -7.43 -5.73
CA ALA A 14 -14.08 -8.71 -6.22
C ALA A 14 -14.55 -8.69 -7.69
N THR A 15 -14.87 -7.50 -8.21
CA THR A 15 -15.33 -7.28 -9.60
C THR A 15 -14.22 -6.89 -10.57
N GLN A 16 -12.97 -6.79 -10.11
CA GLN A 16 -11.84 -6.29 -10.88
C GLN A 16 -10.68 -7.30 -10.91
N GLN A 17 -9.87 -7.23 -11.95
CA GLN A 17 -8.62 -8.00 -12.04
C GLN A 17 -7.45 -7.16 -11.55
N ALA A 18 -6.56 -7.78 -10.77
CA ALA A 18 -5.34 -7.14 -10.33
C ALA A 18 -4.39 -6.89 -11.51
N GLN A 19 -3.97 -5.64 -11.68
CA GLN A 19 -3.07 -5.22 -12.75
C GLN A 19 -1.59 -5.27 -12.34
N GLU A 20 -0.74 -5.51 -13.33
CA GLU A 20 0.71 -5.51 -13.20
C GLU A 20 1.36 -4.64 -14.28
N ALA A 21 2.15 -3.64 -13.87
CA ALA A 21 2.92 -2.82 -14.81
C ALA A 21 4.34 -3.40 -14.94
N ALA A 22 4.69 -3.92 -16.12
CA ALA A 22 5.99 -4.56 -16.38
C ALA A 22 7.18 -3.65 -16.00
N GLN A 23 7.05 -2.34 -16.17
CA GLN A 23 8.10 -1.36 -15.86
C GLN A 23 8.40 -1.28 -14.35
N LEU A 24 7.43 -1.61 -13.50
CA LEU A 24 7.57 -1.55 -12.04
C LEU A 24 8.09 -2.85 -11.42
N LYS A 25 8.24 -3.93 -12.22
CA LYS A 25 8.78 -5.24 -11.81
C LYS A 25 8.03 -5.94 -10.67
N HIS A 26 6.85 -5.43 -10.32
CA HIS A 26 5.96 -5.94 -9.28
C HIS A 26 4.50 -5.71 -9.72
N GLY A 27 3.57 -6.50 -9.17
CA GLY A 27 2.15 -6.15 -9.24
C GLY A 27 1.90 -4.79 -8.57
N LEU A 28 0.86 -4.06 -9.02
CA LEU A 28 0.66 -2.67 -8.58
C LEU A 28 0.43 -2.53 -7.07
N LEU A 29 -0.31 -3.46 -6.46
CA LEU A 29 -0.46 -3.49 -4.99
C LEU A 29 0.92 -3.64 -4.32
N THR A 30 1.70 -4.65 -4.72
CA THR A 30 3.01 -4.93 -4.13
C THR A 30 3.97 -3.75 -4.28
N TYR A 31 4.05 -3.16 -5.48
CA TYR A 31 4.84 -1.95 -5.71
C TYR A 31 4.43 -0.82 -4.75
N THR A 32 3.12 -0.60 -4.62
CA THR A 32 2.58 0.47 -3.78
C THR A 32 2.89 0.25 -2.31
N LEU A 33 2.72 -0.97 -1.81
CA LEU A 33 3.07 -1.33 -0.43
C LEU A 33 4.56 -1.10 -0.14
N LEU A 34 5.44 -1.49 -1.06
CA LEU A 34 6.88 -1.23 -0.93
C LEU A 34 7.20 0.27 -0.97
N ALA A 35 6.52 1.03 -1.84
CA ALA A 35 6.73 2.47 -1.94
C ALA A 35 6.32 3.20 -0.65
N GLY A 36 5.21 2.79 -0.04
CA GLY A 36 4.77 3.29 1.27
C GLY A 36 5.80 3.10 2.38
N MET A 37 6.69 2.12 2.24
CA MET A 37 7.77 1.79 3.18
C MET A 37 9.13 2.36 2.75
N LYS A 38 9.18 3.25 1.74
CA LYS A 38 10.41 3.79 1.15
C LYS A 38 11.36 2.71 0.59
N ALA A 39 10.81 1.57 0.17
CA ALA A 39 11.57 0.40 -0.28
C ALA A 39 11.67 0.26 -1.81
N VAL A 40 11.10 1.19 -2.57
CA VAL A 40 11.25 1.25 -4.04
C VAL A 40 12.33 2.25 -4.43
N LYS A 41 13.10 1.91 -5.46
CA LYS A 41 14.17 2.76 -6.01
C LYS A 41 13.76 3.50 -7.28
N ASP A 42 12.74 2.99 -7.97
CA ASP A 42 12.30 3.48 -9.27
C ASP A 42 10.76 3.62 -9.33
N GLY A 43 10.29 4.39 -10.31
CA GLY A 43 8.86 4.57 -10.62
C GLY A 43 8.22 5.80 -9.95
N PRO A 44 6.91 6.01 -10.19
CA PRO A 44 6.24 7.27 -9.88
C PRO A 44 6.05 7.54 -8.37
N LEU A 45 6.13 6.51 -7.52
CA LEU A 45 5.95 6.65 -6.06
C LEU A 45 7.25 6.75 -5.28
N VAL A 46 8.41 6.86 -5.95
CA VAL A 46 9.69 7.07 -5.26
C VAL A 46 9.63 8.34 -4.40
N GLY A 47 10.00 8.22 -3.13
CA GLY A 47 9.97 9.33 -2.17
C GLY A 47 8.57 9.70 -1.65
N GLN A 48 7.50 9.02 -2.10
CA GLN A 48 6.13 9.26 -1.63
C GLN A 48 5.73 8.27 -0.53
N ASN A 49 6.60 7.97 0.43
CA ASN A 49 6.29 6.99 1.49
C ASN A 49 5.16 7.46 2.43
N VAL A 50 4.62 6.54 3.23
CA VAL A 50 3.68 6.87 4.31
C VAL A 50 4.36 7.84 5.28
N ILE A 51 3.61 8.87 5.69
CA ILE A 51 4.01 9.83 6.70
C ILE A 51 3.19 9.51 7.95
N SER A 52 3.85 9.35 9.10
CA SER A 52 3.17 9.20 10.39
C SER A 52 3.67 10.24 11.39
N SER A 53 2.75 10.83 12.14
CA SER A 53 3.05 11.83 13.18
C SER A 53 3.78 11.25 14.39
N ASP A 54 3.56 9.98 14.70
CA ASP A 54 4.17 9.28 15.84
C ASP A 54 5.46 8.53 15.45
N LYS A 55 5.96 8.76 14.24
CA LYS A 55 7.13 8.09 13.64
C LYS A 55 6.97 6.56 13.54
N ILE A 56 5.75 6.04 13.58
CA ILE A 56 5.47 4.61 13.41
C ILE A 56 4.37 4.44 12.36
N VAL A 57 4.63 3.67 11.31
CA VAL A 57 3.61 3.27 10.35
C VAL A 57 2.89 2.04 10.89
N ASN A 58 1.58 2.15 11.08
CA ASN A 58 0.74 1.01 11.44
C ASN A 58 0.13 0.35 10.20
N VAL A 59 -0.37 -0.87 10.35
CA VAL A 59 -0.96 -1.64 9.24
C VAL A 59 -2.10 -0.91 8.53
N ARG A 60 -2.94 -0.16 9.27
CA ARG A 60 -4.03 0.63 8.68
C ARG A 60 -3.52 1.81 7.86
N ASP A 61 -2.46 2.49 8.30
CA ASP A 61 -1.84 3.60 7.56
C ASP A 61 -1.24 3.09 6.25
N TRP A 62 -0.56 1.94 6.33
CA TRP A 62 0.03 1.28 5.17
C TRP A 62 -1.01 0.82 4.15
N PHE A 63 -2.13 0.26 4.62
CA PHE A 63 -3.22 -0.18 3.74
C PHE A 63 -4.01 1.00 3.17
N GLY A 64 -4.24 2.06 3.97
CA GLY A 64 -4.84 3.31 3.50
C GLY A 64 -4.00 3.95 2.39
N TYR A 65 -2.68 3.98 2.55
CA TYR A 65 -1.77 4.42 1.50
C TYR A 65 -1.94 3.61 0.20
N ALA A 66 -2.08 2.28 0.30
CA ALA A 66 -2.35 1.46 -0.88
C ALA A 66 -3.72 1.76 -1.52
N GLN A 67 -4.75 1.97 -0.70
CA GLN A 67 -6.10 2.35 -1.16
C GLN A 67 -6.07 3.64 -1.98
N ASP A 68 -5.27 4.63 -1.57
CA ASP A 68 -5.17 5.92 -2.24
C ASP A 68 -4.34 5.86 -3.52
N LYS A 69 -3.26 5.09 -3.52
CA LYS A 69 -2.26 5.12 -4.61
C LYS A 69 -2.52 4.12 -5.73
N VAL A 70 -3.10 2.94 -5.45
CA VAL A 70 -3.35 1.92 -6.49
C VAL A 70 -4.25 2.46 -7.62
N PRO A 71 -5.39 3.13 -7.35
CA PRO A 71 -6.24 3.66 -8.42
C PRO A 71 -5.52 4.68 -9.32
N LEU A 72 -4.62 5.49 -8.73
CA LEU A 72 -3.84 6.47 -9.47
C LEU A 72 -2.83 5.79 -10.42
N LEU A 73 -2.16 4.73 -9.95
CA LEU A 73 -1.24 3.96 -10.78
C LEU A 73 -1.97 3.20 -11.88
N THR A 74 -3.11 2.58 -11.57
CA THR A 74 -3.86 1.83 -12.57
C THR A 74 -4.39 2.77 -13.65
N LYS A 75 -4.86 3.96 -13.27
CA LYS A 75 -5.24 5.03 -14.22
C LYS A 75 -4.07 5.42 -15.11
N LEU A 76 -2.89 5.62 -14.52
CA LEU A 76 -1.68 6.05 -15.24
C LEU A 76 -1.22 5.01 -16.27
N TYR A 77 -1.23 3.72 -15.93
CA TYR A 77 -0.67 2.67 -16.79
C TYR A 77 -1.71 1.99 -17.69
N PHE A 78 -2.98 1.96 -17.29
CA PHE A 78 -4.05 1.19 -17.95
C PHE A 78 -5.28 2.03 -18.33
N GLY A 79 -5.31 3.32 -17.96
CA GLY A 79 -6.43 4.23 -18.27
C GLY A 79 -7.65 4.07 -17.37
N GLU A 80 -7.68 3.07 -16.48
CA GLU A 80 -8.82 2.75 -15.63
C GLU A 80 -8.41 2.62 -14.15
N GLU A 81 -9.35 2.94 -13.26
CA GLU A 81 -9.14 2.81 -11.81
C GLU A 81 -9.45 1.39 -11.35
N GLN A 82 -8.50 0.79 -10.63
CA GLN A 82 -8.70 -0.43 -9.86
C GLN A 82 -8.50 -0.09 -8.39
N PHE A 83 -9.41 -0.59 -7.57
CA PHE A 83 -9.38 -0.40 -6.13
C PHE A 83 -8.92 -1.69 -5.46
N ILE A 84 -8.19 -1.54 -4.34
CA ILE A 84 -7.89 -2.64 -3.43
C ILE A 84 -9.03 -2.78 -2.42
N GLU A 85 -9.12 -3.94 -1.79
CA GLU A 85 -9.99 -4.16 -0.63
C GLU A 85 -9.15 -4.66 0.53
N PHE A 86 -9.45 -4.22 1.74
CA PHE A 86 -8.87 -4.82 2.92
C PHE A 86 -9.90 -4.96 4.04
N THR A 87 -9.74 -6.02 4.83
CA THR A 87 -10.52 -6.29 6.02
C THR A 87 -9.57 -6.54 7.19
N GLY A 88 -10.03 -6.30 8.40
CA GLY A 88 -9.23 -6.61 9.58
C GLY A 88 -10.04 -6.65 10.86
N CYS A 89 -9.57 -7.45 11.80
CA CYS A 89 -10.11 -7.59 13.14
C CYS A 89 -9.00 -7.41 14.16
N GLY A 90 -9.28 -6.70 15.26
CA GLY A 90 -8.30 -6.35 16.29
C GLY A 90 -7.74 -4.93 16.17
N GLU A 91 -6.78 -4.60 17.03
CA GLU A 91 -6.11 -3.30 17.03
C GLU A 91 -5.17 -3.17 15.83
N SER A 92 -4.95 -1.93 15.35
CA SER A 92 -3.90 -1.65 14.36
C SER A 92 -2.54 -1.84 15.03
N PHE A 93 -1.62 -2.54 14.38
CA PHE A 93 -0.30 -2.83 14.94
C PHE A 93 0.81 -2.17 14.12
N PRO A 94 1.97 -1.87 14.75
CA PRO A 94 3.10 -1.25 14.07
C PRO A 94 3.73 -2.19 13.05
N VAL A 95 4.07 -1.66 11.87
CA VAL A 95 4.71 -2.40 10.77
C VAL A 95 6.13 -1.90 10.52
N LEU A 96 6.35 -0.58 10.60
CA LEU A 96 7.66 0.02 10.34
C LEU A 96 7.87 1.27 11.22
N PRO A 97 8.94 1.31 12.04
CA PRO A 97 9.40 2.58 12.59
C PRO A 97 10.00 3.46 11.50
N LEU A 98 9.63 4.73 11.45
CA LEU A 98 10.23 5.71 10.56
C LEU A 98 11.48 6.30 11.24
N PRO A 99 12.68 6.20 10.62
CA PRO A 99 13.89 6.80 11.18
C PRO A 99 13.75 8.31 11.29
N GLU A 100 14.42 8.91 12.28
CA GLU A 100 14.55 10.36 12.36
C GLU A 100 15.37 10.87 11.17
N GLU A 101 14.92 11.96 10.54
CA GLU A 101 15.62 12.60 9.41
C GLU A 101 17.01 13.14 9.79
#